data_AF-A0A1E7N708-F1
#
_entry.id   AF-A0A1E7N708-F1
#
_cell.length_a   1.000
_cell.length_b   1.000
_cell.length_c   1.000
_cell.angle_alpha   90.00
_cell.angle_beta   90.00
_cell.angle_gamma   90.00
#
_symmetry.space_group_name_H-M   'P 1'
#
loop_
_entity.id
_entity.type
_entity.pdbx_description
1 polymer ?
#
loop_
_entity_poly.entity_id
_entity_poly.type
_entity_poly.pdbx_seq_one_letter_code
_entity_poly.pdbx_strand_id
1 'polypeptide(L)'
;MEGFEPYLTGTAPPAEGLRLVSLQTWSFETLADSGIGFGDVVANLAAATDTLLRLPLSGGGADGDVPQRLASGATALPHRLESGERSFAFYRGPLTATPAQALPAPADPRLESAGEALVYLRAHGVFDTGYASAFSLGRTLALADAPFRGKLLEFRKAARRAVRRLATRPELVTSARTVRQAADQLNANPQRAAFDRLISTALPAALARTGADLAAAEHRPAARTAAALPLAAGDLRAQLASERVREVLRESTDPEREPVQDWLAELSRLEMIPFDHLVPDPRMLPPESIRFAHLDAEWIRAAVDGALSVGVGHALDADLNQLAAEVPAPPACAVLIRSELIPNWPRTIMTALAGEDVVEPVHRLHYGSDVLLLLFPRVIDAFALAEPPQGLHFGISDNGTIELRRLTGDIGHPMGDFPEEYGFRRFLRAGGRDVLDVTGDLLTELAAAHERETLSPAQFALQMTKAPQLQLFVRP
;
A
#
# COMPACT_ATOMS: atom_id res chain seq x y z
N MET A 1 -37.24 12.39 32.02
CA MET A 1 -37.87 12.43 33.35
C MET A 1 -39.35 12.30 33.13
N GLU A 2 -39.87 11.08 33.23
CA GLU A 2 -41.30 10.83 33.01
C GLU A 2 -42.09 11.34 34.23
N GLY A 3 -43.12 12.14 34.00
CA GLY A 3 -44.00 12.71 35.04
C GLY A 3 -43.56 14.05 35.64
N PHE A 4 -42.45 14.62 35.17
CA PHE A 4 -41.95 15.95 35.58
C PHE A 4 -41.82 16.94 34.41
N GLU A 5 -42.46 16.66 33.28
CA GLU A 5 -42.46 17.48 32.07
C GLU A 5 -42.86 18.96 32.31
N PRO A 6 -43.82 19.28 33.20
CA PRO A 6 -44.16 20.67 33.51
C PRO A 6 -43.00 21.46 34.11
N TYR A 7 -42.09 20.82 34.85
CA TYR A 7 -40.94 21.49 35.45
C TYR A 7 -39.78 21.69 34.47
N LEU A 8 -39.76 20.95 33.36
CA LEU A 8 -38.78 21.14 32.28
C LEU A 8 -39.08 22.35 31.39
N THR A 9 -40.30 22.90 31.49
CA THR A 9 -40.80 23.99 30.63
C THR A 9 -40.93 25.34 31.35
N GLY A 10 -40.31 25.48 32.53
CA GLY A 10 -40.17 26.77 33.23
C GLY A 10 -41.03 26.94 34.48
N THR A 11 -41.81 25.93 34.87
CA THR A 11 -42.53 25.95 36.15
C THR A 11 -41.55 25.72 37.30
N ALA A 12 -41.58 26.59 38.32
CA ALA A 12 -40.68 26.47 39.47
C ALA A 12 -40.95 25.16 40.24
N PRO A 13 -39.90 24.39 40.60
CA PRO A 13 -40.08 23.16 41.37
C PRO A 13 -40.58 23.45 42.80
N PRO A 14 -41.29 22.51 43.45
CA PRO A 14 -41.77 22.68 44.82
C PRO A 14 -40.60 22.88 45.79
N ALA A 15 -40.82 23.69 46.84
CA ALA A 15 -39.81 23.97 47.87
C ALA A 15 -39.34 22.72 48.64
N GLU A 16 -40.18 21.68 48.66
CA GLU A 16 -39.94 20.39 49.33
C GLU A 16 -39.03 19.46 48.52
N GLY A 17 -38.71 19.82 47.28
CA GLY A 17 -37.91 19.02 46.35
C GLY A 17 -38.73 18.03 45.52
N LEU A 18 -38.09 17.45 44.50
CA LEU A 18 -38.68 16.45 43.62
C LEU A 18 -38.10 15.07 43.94
N ARG A 19 -38.96 14.04 43.99
CA ARG A 19 -38.52 12.65 44.19
C ARG A 19 -38.44 11.93 42.86
N LEU A 20 -37.23 11.61 42.41
CA LEU A 20 -36.96 10.86 41.19
C LEU A 20 -36.60 9.42 41.54
N VAL A 21 -37.21 8.47 40.83
CA VAL A 21 -36.83 7.05 40.90
C VAL A 21 -35.79 6.80 39.81
N SER A 22 -34.55 6.49 40.21
CA SER A 22 -33.53 6.03 39.27
C SER A 22 -33.70 4.54 39.03
N LEU A 23 -34.03 4.15 37.80
CA LEU A 23 -34.21 2.74 37.42
C LEU A 23 -32.90 2.06 37.04
N GLN A 24 -31.86 2.82 36.71
CA GLN A 24 -30.58 2.33 36.24
C GLN A 24 -29.46 3.18 36.84
N THR A 25 -28.43 2.53 37.36
CA THR A 25 -27.20 3.18 37.82
C THR A 25 -26.03 2.52 37.13
N TRP A 26 -25.06 3.33 36.74
CA TRP A 26 -23.80 2.86 36.18
C TRP A 26 -22.68 3.69 36.78
N SER A 27 -21.54 3.05 36.96
CA SER A 27 -20.30 3.66 37.40
C SER A 27 -19.21 3.27 36.42
N PHE A 28 -18.33 4.22 36.12
CA PHE A 28 -17.16 3.99 35.30
C PHE A 28 -15.96 4.62 36.01
N GLU A 29 -14.81 3.98 35.86
CA GLU A 29 -13.54 4.56 36.27
C GLU A 29 -12.99 5.33 35.08
N THR A 30 -12.61 6.58 35.32
CA THR A 30 -11.86 7.37 34.36
C THR A 30 -10.39 7.28 34.72
N LEU A 31 -9.55 7.06 33.72
CA LEU A 31 -8.14 7.36 33.89
C LEU A 31 -8.01 8.87 34.09
N ALA A 32 -7.06 9.29 34.93
CA ALA A 32 -6.72 10.70 35.04
C ALA A 32 -6.38 11.22 33.64
N ASP A 33 -6.92 12.40 33.31
CA ASP A 33 -6.61 13.08 32.06
C ASP A 33 -5.08 13.26 31.97
N SER A 34 -4.47 12.65 30.94
CA SER A 34 -3.05 12.77 30.69
C SER A 34 -2.67 14.18 30.25
N GLY A 35 -3.66 15.02 29.92
CA GLY A 35 -3.49 16.35 29.36
C GLY A 35 -3.05 16.35 27.90
N ILE A 36 -3.14 15.20 27.22
CA ILE A 36 -2.78 15.04 25.80
C ILE A 36 -4.01 14.51 25.07
N GLY A 37 -4.72 15.42 24.40
CA GLY A 37 -5.86 15.11 23.54
C GLY A 37 -5.45 14.80 22.10
N PHE A 38 -6.43 14.46 21.25
CA PHE A 38 -6.22 14.23 19.82
C PHE A 38 -5.48 15.41 19.17
N GLY A 39 -5.89 16.63 19.51
CA GLY A 39 -5.36 17.87 18.96
C GLY A 39 -3.90 18.10 19.32
N ASP A 40 -3.49 17.74 20.55
CA ASP A 40 -2.09 17.86 20.98
C ASP A 40 -1.21 16.89 20.20
N VAL A 41 -1.66 15.64 20.04
CA VAL A 41 -0.93 14.64 19.25
C VAL A 41 -0.79 15.09 17.81
N VAL A 42 -1.89 15.52 17.20
CA VAL A 42 -1.93 15.97 15.80
C VAL A 42 -1.15 17.27 15.58
N ALA A 43 -1.14 18.18 16.54
CA ALA A 43 -0.28 19.37 16.53
C ALA A 43 1.21 18.99 16.56
N ASN A 44 1.59 17.95 17.33
CA ASN A 44 2.95 17.43 17.31
C ASN A 44 3.32 16.83 15.94
N LEU A 45 2.40 16.13 15.26
CA LEU A 45 2.62 15.68 13.89
C LEU A 45 2.83 16.87 12.94
N ALA A 46 2.05 17.93 13.09
CA ALA A 46 2.10 19.12 12.24
C ALA A 46 3.34 19.99 12.50
N ALA A 47 3.96 19.89 13.68
CA ALA A 47 5.18 20.60 14.01
C ALA A 47 6.42 20.10 13.24
N ALA A 48 6.32 18.94 12.57
CA ALA A 48 7.40 18.41 11.75
C ALA A 48 7.68 19.33 10.54
N THR A 49 8.88 19.91 10.49
CA THR A 49 9.29 20.85 9.44
C THR A 49 9.54 20.21 8.08
N ASP A 50 9.96 18.94 8.06
CA ASP A 50 10.13 18.16 6.84
C ASP A 50 9.03 17.11 6.76
N THR A 51 8.19 17.19 5.73
CA THR A 51 7.07 16.28 5.50
C THR A 51 7.41 15.21 4.45
N LEU A 52 8.61 15.23 3.85
CA LEU A 52 9.06 14.20 2.91
C LEU A 52 9.85 13.11 3.63
N LEU A 53 9.76 11.86 3.16
CA LEU A 53 10.54 10.74 3.71
C LEU A 53 12.02 10.84 3.35
N ARG A 54 12.79 11.58 4.15
CA ARG A 54 14.24 11.76 3.99
C ARG A 54 14.91 12.10 5.31
N LEU A 55 16.23 12.09 5.32
CA LEU A 55 17.00 12.57 6.47
C LEU A 55 16.89 14.10 6.59
N PRO A 56 16.75 14.64 7.81
CA PRO A 56 16.77 16.08 8.03
C PRO A 56 18.09 16.67 7.54
N LEU A 57 18.02 17.58 6.57
CA LEU A 57 19.17 18.31 6.07
C LEU A 57 19.38 19.56 6.92
N SER A 58 20.51 19.67 7.62
CA SER A 58 20.86 20.89 8.34
C SER A 58 21.19 21.99 7.33
N GLY A 59 20.48 23.13 7.41
CA GLY A 59 20.55 24.21 6.43
C GLY A 59 21.98 24.71 6.17
N GLY A 60 22.39 24.63 4.91
CA GLY A 60 23.65 25.13 4.36
C GLY A 60 23.69 24.80 2.87
N GLY A 61 23.94 25.81 2.03
CA GLY A 61 23.77 25.79 0.56
C GLY A 61 24.01 24.43 -0.09
N ALA A 62 22.93 23.81 -0.55
CA ALA A 62 22.90 22.47 -1.12
C ALA A 62 23.26 22.46 -2.62
N ASP A 63 24.34 23.15 -3.00
CA ASP A 63 24.88 23.04 -4.36
C ASP A 63 25.84 21.85 -4.42
N GLY A 64 25.36 20.72 -4.94
CA GLY A 64 26.15 19.52 -5.15
C GLY A 64 25.31 18.24 -5.26
N ASP A 65 25.87 17.21 -5.90
CA ASP A 65 25.16 15.95 -6.17
C ASP A 65 24.82 15.15 -4.89
N VAL A 66 25.65 15.23 -3.84
CA VAL A 66 25.42 14.50 -2.58
C VAL A 66 24.24 15.06 -1.78
N PRO A 67 24.16 16.37 -1.48
CA PRO A 67 22.97 16.95 -0.85
C PRO A 67 21.68 16.70 -1.64
N GLN A 68 21.73 16.76 -2.98
CA GLN A 68 20.57 16.46 -3.83
C GLN A 68 20.13 15.00 -3.70
N ARG A 69 21.08 14.06 -3.62
CA ARG A 69 20.80 12.64 -3.39
C ARG A 69 20.17 12.38 -2.03
N LEU A 70 20.69 13.00 -0.97
CA LEU A 70 20.07 12.92 0.36
C LEU A 70 18.67 13.55 0.36
N ALA A 71 18.49 14.67 -0.34
CA ALA A 71 17.19 15.33 -0.50
C ALA A 71 16.15 14.47 -1.24
N SER A 72 16.59 13.54 -2.09
CA SER A 72 15.73 12.55 -2.77
C SER A 72 15.30 11.37 -1.87
N GLY A 73 15.82 11.29 -0.64
CA GLY A 73 15.51 10.23 0.33
C GLY A 73 16.51 9.08 0.37
N ALA A 74 17.67 9.20 -0.30
CA ALA A 74 18.74 8.21 -0.19
C ALA A 74 19.55 8.42 1.10
N THR A 75 20.03 7.32 1.68
CA THR A 75 20.83 7.31 2.91
C THR A 75 22.17 6.62 2.66
N ALA A 76 23.26 7.19 3.16
CA ALA A 76 24.56 6.52 3.14
C ALA A 76 24.65 5.51 4.29
N LEU A 77 24.78 4.23 3.96
CA LEU A 77 24.86 3.13 4.92
C LEU A 77 26.22 2.42 4.84
N PRO A 78 26.73 1.89 5.95
CA PRO A 78 27.87 0.97 5.92
C PRO A 78 27.55 -0.23 5.03
N HIS A 79 28.43 -0.52 4.08
CA HIS A 79 28.27 -1.60 3.12
C HIS A 79 29.49 -2.52 3.14
N ARG A 80 29.24 -3.82 3.00
CA ARG A 80 30.31 -4.81 2.85
C ARG A 80 30.20 -5.41 1.45
N LEU A 81 31.27 -5.26 0.69
CA LEU A 81 31.38 -5.83 -0.66
C LEU A 81 31.54 -7.35 -0.60
N GLU A 82 31.31 -8.04 -1.71
CA GLU A 82 31.54 -9.49 -1.82
C GLU A 82 33.00 -9.88 -1.55
N SER A 83 33.94 -8.98 -1.82
CA SER A 83 35.37 -9.12 -1.47
C SER A 83 35.62 -9.15 0.05
N GLY A 84 34.65 -8.76 0.87
CA GLY A 84 34.75 -8.63 2.32
C GLY A 84 35.20 -7.25 2.80
N GLU A 85 35.60 -6.37 1.87
CA GLU A 85 35.96 -4.97 2.14
C GLU A 85 34.79 -4.18 2.73
N ARG A 86 35.10 -3.23 3.62
CA ARG A 86 34.11 -2.35 4.26
C ARG A 86 34.18 -0.99 3.59
N SER A 87 33.05 -0.54 3.06
CA SER A 87 32.88 0.77 2.45
C SER A 87 31.54 1.36 2.90
N PHE A 88 31.09 2.41 2.25
CA PHE A 88 29.73 2.90 2.34
C PHE A 88 29.09 2.89 0.95
N ALA A 89 27.76 2.76 0.93
CA ALA A 89 26.96 2.84 -0.27
C ALA A 89 25.72 3.68 0.01
N PHE A 90 25.20 4.34 -1.02
CA PHE A 90 23.87 4.90 -0.93
C PHE A 90 22.85 3.77 -1.02
N TYR A 91 21.85 3.83 -0.16
CA TYR A 91 20.67 2.98 -0.24
C TYR A 91 19.43 3.85 -0.34
N ARG A 92 18.53 3.45 -1.24
CA ARG A 92 17.19 4.01 -1.38
C ARG A 92 16.20 2.85 -1.48
N GLY A 93 15.19 2.88 -0.61
CA GLY A 93 14.11 1.90 -0.60
C GLY A 93 13.09 2.14 -1.71
N PRO A 94 11.94 1.43 -1.66
CA PRO A 94 10.84 1.64 -2.60
C PRO A 94 10.14 2.99 -2.39
N LEU A 95 10.36 3.65 -1.25
CA LEU A 95 9.75 4.93 -0.90
C LEU A 95 10.77 6.06 -1.05
N THR A 96 10.45 7.05 -1.86
CA THR A 96 11.37 8.10 -2.29
C THR A 96 10.77 9.50 -2.05
N ALA A 97 11.58 10.48 -1.65
CA ALA A 97 11.09 11.83 -1.36
C ALA A 97 10.65 12.56 -2.65
N THR A 98 11.34 12.31 -3.76
CA THR A 98 11.05 12.85 -5.09
C THR A 98 10.65 11.72 -6.03
N PRO A 99 9.95 11.99 -7.15
CA PRO A 99 9.66 10.96 -8.15
C PRO A 99 10.93 10.18 -8.51
N ALA A 100 10.82 8.85 -8.53
CA ALA A 100 11.95 8.00 -8.82
C ALA A 100 12.53 8.31 -10.21
N GLN A 101 13.86 8.36 -10.29
CA GLN A 101 14.54 8.57 -11.56
C GLN A 101 14.25 7.38 -12.49
N ALA A 102 13.81 7.67 -13.71
CA ALA A 102 13.68 6.65 -14.73
C ALA A 102 15.06 6.04 -15.05
N LEU A 103 15.16 4.72 -14.94
CA LEU A 103 16.34 4.00 -15.37
C LEU A 103 16.42 3.98 -16.90
N PRO A 104 17.63 3.96 -17.48
CA PRO A 104 17.79 3.66 -18.89
C PRO A 104 17.10 2.33 -19.23
N ALA A 105 16.49 2.25 -20.41
CA ALA A 105 15.89 1.01 -20.88
C ALA A 105 16.94 -0.11 -20.78
N PRO A 106 16.66 -1.20 -20.05
CA PRO A 106 17.65 -2.24 -19.84
C PRO A 106 17.90 -2.98 -21.15
N ALA A 107 19.13 -3.48 -21.33
CA ALA A 107 19.48 -4.28 -22.51
C ALA A 107 18.77 -5.65 -22.52
N ASP A 108 18.44 -6.17 -21.33
CA ASP A 108 17.64 -7.37 -21.11
C ASP A 108 16.36 -6.97 -20.34
N PRO A 109 15.19 -7.52 -20.66
CA PRO A 109 13.95 -7.24 -19.93
C PRO A 109 13.99 -7.59 -18.42
N ARG A 110 14.97 -8.37 -17.94
CA ARG A 110 15.07 -8.79 -16.54
C ARG A 110 16.48 -8.62 -15.95
N LEU A 111 16.55 -8.54 -14.64
CA LEU A 111 17.80 -8.69 -13.89
C LEU A 111 18.08 -10.17 -13.59
N GLU A 112 19.29 -10.66 -13.86
CA GLU A 112 19.71 -12.03 -13.55
C GLU A 112 20.42 -12.12 -12.19
N SER A 113 20.99 -11.01 -11.72
CA SER A 113 21.69 -10.95 -10.43
C SER A 113 21.60 -9.57 -9.77
N ALA A 114 21.87 -9.53 -8.47
CA ALA A 114 21.98 -8.27 -7.73
C ALA A 114 23.09 -7.36 -8.29
N GLY A 115 24.16 -7.95 -8.85
CA GLY A 115 25.28 -7.19 -9.41
C GLY A 115 24.91 -6.36 -10.63
N GLU A 116 23.97 -6.83 -11.46
CA GLU A 116 23.46 -6.08 -12.62
C GLU A 116 22.65 -4.84 -12.21
N ALA A 117 22.13 -4.85 -10.98
CA ALA A 117 21.34 -3.77 -10.42
C ALA A 117 22.17 -2.77 -9.58
N LEU A 118 23.50 -2.94 -9.52
CA LEU A 118 24.39 -1.98 -8.87
C LEU A 118 24.56 -0.73 -9.74
N VAL A 119 24.28 0.44 -9.16
CA VAL A 119 24.47 1.72 -9.85
C VAL A 119 25.77 2.36 -9.36
N TYR A 120 26.78 2.45 -10.22
CA TYR A 120 28.05 3.06 -9.87
C TYR A 120 28.03 4.58 -10.07
N LEU A 121 28.14 5.34 -8.97
CA LEU A 121 28.20 6.80 -8.98
C LEU A 121 29.65 7.25 -9.18
N ARG A 122 30.08 7.29 -10.45
CA ARG A 122 31.47 7.61 -10.84
C ARG A 122 31.99 8.91 -10.22
N ALA A 123 31.15 9.94 -10.08
CA ALA A 123 31.55 11.24 -9.53
C ALA A 123 32.10 11.14 -8.09
N HIS A 124 31.63 10.14 -7.33
CA HIS A 124 31.96 9.97 -5.91
C HIS A 124 32.73 8.68 -5.61
N GLY A 125 32.86 7.81 -6.61
CA GLY A 125 33.52 6.51 -6.45
C GLY A 125 32.77 5.52 -5.56
N VAL A 126 31.46 5.69 -5.39
CA VAL A 126 30.62 4.83 -4.53
C VAL A 126 29.45 4.21 -5.30
N PHE A 127 28.85 3.18 -4.73
CA PHE A 127 27.67 2.53 -5.30
C PHE A 127 26.38 3.08 -4.68
N ASP A 128 25.33 3.11 -5.48
CA ASP A 128 23.95 3.09 -5.04
C ASP A 128 23.44 1.65 -5.17
N THR A 129 23.08 1.06 -4.03
CA THR A 129 22.70 -0.35 -3.92
C THR A 129 21.19 -0.53 -3.84
N GLY A 130 20.37 0.52 -4.02
CA GLY A 130 18.90 0.43 -3.86
C GLY A 130 18.28 -0.74 -4.62
N TYR A 131 18.53 -0.83 -5.92
CA TYR A 131 18.01 -1.91 -6.78
C TYR A 131 18.67 -3.28 -6.53
N ALA A 132 19.97 -3.32 -6.26
CA ALA A 132 20.68 -4.56 -5.90
C ALA A 132 20.18 -5.15 -4.57
N SER A 133 19.88 -4.28 -3.60
CA SER A 133 19.26 -4.62 -2.34
C SER A 133 17.82 -5.09 -2.54
N ALA A 134 17.04 -4.45 -3.43
CA ALA A 134 15.69 -4.88 -3.80
C ALA A 134 15.68 -6.31 -4.36
N PHE A 135 16.55 -6.58 -5.35
CA PHE A 135 16.72 -7.91 -5.92
C PHE A 135 17.10 -8.94 -4.85
N SER A 136 18.07 -8.61 -4.01
CA SER A 136 18.52 -9.50 -2.94
C SER A 136 17.41 -9.77 -1.91
N LEU A 137 16.61 -8.75 -1.59
CA LEU A 137 15.48 -8.87 -0.68
C LEU A 137 14.39 -9.76 -1.27
N GLY A 138 13.96 -9.52 -2.51
CA GLY A 138 12.96 -10.34 -3.19
C GLY A 138 13.35 -11.81 -3.23
N ARG A 139 14.62 -12.09 -3.55
CA ARG A 139 15.19 -13.45 -3.48
C ARG A 139 15.15 -14.04 -2.08
N THR A 140 15.45 -13.23 -1.06
CA THR A 140 15.45 -13.67 0.35
C THR A 140 14.04 -13.96 0.85
N LEU A 141 13.07 -13.10 0.53
CA LEU A 141 11.65 -13.30 0.85
C LEU A 141 11.12 -14.58 0.19
N ALA A 142 11.42 -14.77 -1.09
CA ALA A 142 11.09 -15.99 -1.81
C ALA A 142 11.75 -17.24 -1.19
N LEU A 143 13.00 -17.14 -0.70
CA LEU A 143 13.68 -18.25 -0.02
C LEU A 143 13.11 -18.55 1.37
N ALA A 144 12.60 -17.54 2.07
CA ALA A 144 11.97 -17.70 3.38
C ALA A 144 10.58 -18.38 3.27
N ASP A 145 9.87 -18.18 2.16
CA ASP A 145 8.54 -18.73 1.93
C ASP A 145 8.59 -20.12 1.25
N ALA A 146 8.41 -21.19 2.02
CA ALA A 146 8.38 -22.55 1.49
C ALA A 146 7.17 -22.84 0.55
N PRO A 147 5.92 -22.48 0.91
CA PRO A 147 4.78 -22.58 0.00
C PRO A 147 5.00 -21.90 -1.37
N PHE A 148 5.50 -20.68 -1.38
CA PHE A 148 5.79 -19.94 -2.62
C PHE A 148 6.79 -20.68 -3.51
N ARG A 149 7.90 -21.17 -2.95
CA ARG A 149 8.89 -21.95 -3.71
C ARG A 149 8.30 -23.20 -4.36
N GLY A 150 7.39 -23.88 -3.65
CA GLY A 150 6.66 -25.03 -4.19
C GLY A 150 5.83 -24.64 -5.41
N LYS A 151 5.02 -23.59 -5.29
CA LYS A 151 4.19 -23.04 -6.38
C LYS A 151 5.04 -22.61 -7.58
N LEU A 152 6.13 -21.88 -7.33
CA LEU A 152 7.06 -21.42 -8.37
C LEU A 152 7.69 -22.60 -9.14
N LEU A 153 8.03 -23.70 -8.45
CA LEU A 153 8.56 -24.89 -9.09
C LEU A 153 7.51 -25.60 -9.95
N GLU A 154 6.27 -25.71 -9.48
CA GLU A 154 5.17 -26.32 -10.25
C GLU A 154 4.83 -25.48 -11.49
N PHE A 155 4.75 -24.15 -11.34
CA PHE A 155 4.62 -23.23 -12.47
C PHE A 155 5.71 -23.45 -13.52
N ARG A 156 6.99 -23.52 -13.11
CA ARG A 156 8.10 -23.77 -14.05
C ARG A 156 7.99 -25.12 -14.73
N LYS A 157 7.57 -26.18 -14.03
CA LYS A 157 7.33 -27.49 -14.64
C LYS A 157 6.23 -27.40 -15.69
N ALA A 158 5.13 -26.70 -15.40
CA ALA A 158 4.02 -26.48 -16.33
C ALA A 158 4.47 -25.67 -17.55
N ALA A 159 5.16 -24.55 -17.36
CA ALA A 159 5.68 -23.71 -18.43
C ALA A 159 6.67 -24.45 -19.33
N ARG A 160 7.63 -25.19 -18.76
CA ARG A 160 8.56 -26.03 -19.54
C ARG A 160 7.82 -27.10 -20.34
N ARG A 161 6.79 -27.73 -19.76
CA ARG A 161 5.97 -28.73 -20.45
C ARG A 161 5.23 -28.11 -21.63
N ALA A 162 4.57 -26.96 -21.41
CA ALA A 162 3.82 -26.24 -22.43
C ALA A 162 4.73 -25.80 -23.59
N VAL A 163 5.88 -25.20 -23.27
CA VAL A 163 6.81 -24.69 -24.28
C VAL A 163 7.51 -25.80 -25.05
N ARG A 164 7.88 -26.93 -24.42
CA ARG A 164 8.40 -28.10 -25.15
C ARG A 164 7.36 -28.69 -26.12
N ARG A 165 6.08 -28.68 -25.75
CA ARG A 165 5.00 -29.13 -26.64
C ARG A 165 4.80 -28.18 -27.80
N LEU A 166 4.81 -26.88 -27.54
CA LEU A 166 4.74 -25.86 -28.58
C LEU A 166 5.89 -26.01 -29.57
N ALA A 167 7.11 -26.19 -29.06
CA ALA A 167 8.29 -26.28 -29.90
C ALA A 167 8.33 -27.56 -30.76
N THR A 168 7.74 -28.65 -30.28
CA THR A 168 7.60 -29.89 -31.06
C THR A 168 6.38 -29.89 -31.98
N ARG A 169 5.38 -29.05 -31.69
CA ARG A 169 4.09 -28.98 -32.40
C ARG A 169 3.59 -27.53 -32.50
N PRO A 170 4.26 -26.68 -33.30
CA PRO A 170 3.86 -25.28 -33.45
C PRO A 170 2.44 -25.14 -34.03
N GLU A 171 1.96 -26.15 -34.75
CA GLU A 171 0.63 -26.18 -35.35
C GLU A 171 -0.51 -26.07 -34.32
N LEU A 172 -0.27 -26.45 -33.05
CA LEU A 172 -1.27 -26.35 -31.99
C LEU A 172 -1.66 -24.89 -31.69
N VAL A 173 -0.73 -23.96 -31.85
CA VAL A 173 -1.00 -22.53 -31.66
C VAL A 173 -1.45 -21.88 -32.96
N THR A 174 -0.82 -22.21 -34.09
CA THR A 174 -1.17 -21.58 -35.37
C THR A 174 -2.53 -22.02 -35.93
N SER A 175 -3.00 -23.23 -35.61
CA SER A 175 -4.31 -23.74 -36.07
C SER A 175 -5.49 -23.39 -35.15
N ALA A 176 -5.22 -22.99 -33.91
CA ALA A 176 -6.25 -22.64 -32.94
C ALA A 176 -6.83 -21.25 -33.20
N ARG A 177 -8.17 -21.14 -33.14
CA ARG A 177 -8.87 -19.87 -33.38
C ARG A 177 -8.82 -18.93 -32.18
N THR A 178 -8.71 -19.47 -30.97
CA THR A 178 -8.73 -18.70 -29.71
C THR A 178 -7.54 -19.09 -28.81
N VAL A 179 -7.19 -18.21 -27.85
CA VAL A 179 -6.14 -18.47 -26.85
C VAL A 179 -6.47 -19.73 -26.05
N ARG A 180 -7.70 -19.79 -25.53
CA ARG A 180 -8.21 -20.91 -24.73
C ARG A 180 -8.14 -22.24 -25.47
N GLN A 181 -8.58 -22.28 -26.73
CA GLN A 181 -8.51 -23.50 -27.55
C GLN A 181 -7.06 -23.99 -27.70
N ALA A 182 -6.10 -23.08 -27.94
CA ALA A 182 -4.70 -23.43 -28.05
C ALA A 182 -4.14 -23.95 -26.71
N ALA A 183 -4.51 -23.31 -25.60
CA ALA A 183 -4.11 -23.71 -24.26
C ALA A 183 -4.65 -25.11 -23.89
N ASP A 184 -5.92 -25.38 -24.18
CA ASP A 184 -6.54 -26.69 -23.99
C ASP A 184 -5.81 -27.77 -24.80
N GLN A 185 -5.43 -27.47 -26.04
CA GLN A 185 -4.66 -28.39 -26.89
C GLN A 185 -3.23 -28.63 -26.37
N LEU A 186 -2.57 -27.62 -25.81
CA LEU A 186 -1.27 -27.77 -25.17
C LEU A 186 -1.36 -28.62 -23.89
N ASN A 187 -2.45 -28.49 -23.14
CA ASN A 187 -2.69 -29.22 -21.90
C ASN A 187 -3.27 -30.62 -22.11
N ALA A 188 -3.86 -30.90 -23.27
CA ALA A 188 -4.45 -32.21 -23.60
C ALA A 188 -3.46 -33.35 -23.41
N ASN A 189 -3.92 -34.53 -22.99
CA ASN A 189 -3.05 -35.69 -22.84
C ASN A 189 -2.49 -36.09 -24.23
N PRO A 190 -1.17 -36.10 -24.44
CA PRO A 190 -0.56 -36.29 -25.74
C PRO A 190 -0.74 -37.72 -26.25
N GLN A 191 -0.84 -38.70 -25.35
CA GLN A 191 -1.13 -40.10 -25.69
C GLN A 191 -2.56 -40.22 -26.18
N ARG A 192 -3.51 -39.59 -25.48
CA ARG A 192 -4.91 -39.55 -25.89
C ARG A 192 -5.08 -38.84 -27.22
N ALA A 193 -4.46 -37.67 -27.40
CA ALA A 193 -4.51 -36.93 -28.67
C ALA A 193 -3.86 -37.72 -29.83
N ALA A 194 -2.75 -38.42 -29.58
CA ALA A 194 -2.13 -39.29 -30.59
C ALA A 194 -3.02 -40.49 -30.94
N PHE A 195 -3.67 -41.09 -29.94
CA PHE A 195 -4.62 -42.18 -30.12
C PHE A 195 -5.87 -41.73 -30.90
N ASP A 196 -6.45 -40.59 -30.56
CA ASP A 196 -7.60 -40.02 -31.25
C ASP A 196 -7.26 -39.69 -32.72
N ARG A 197 -6.07 -39.14 -32.99
CA ARG A 197 -5.57 -38.97 -34.36
C ARG A 197 -5.38 -40.32 -35.06
N LEU A 198 -4.82 -41.32 -34.38
CA LEU A 198 -4.62 -42.64 -34.94
C LEU A 198 -5.97 -43.23 -35.37
N ILE A 199 -6.99 -43.17 -34.52
CA ILE A 199 -8.33 -43.69 -34.84
C ILE A 199 -8.98 -42.91 -36.00
N SER A 200 -8.90 -41.57 -35.97
CA SER A 200 -9.64 -40.73 -36.92
C SER A 200 -8.99 -40.61 -38.30
N THR A 201 -7.67 -40.69 -38.39
CA THR A 201 -6.93 -40.39 -39.63
C THR A 201 -6.02 -41.52 -40.08
N ALA A 202 -5.24 -42.09 -39.17
CA ALA A 202 -4.18 -43.03 -39.55
C ALA A 202 -4.71 -44.45 -39.73
N LEU A 203 -5.64 -44.90 -38.90
CA LEU A 203 -6.18 -46.26 -38.88
C LEU A 203 -7.04 -46.57 -40.10
N PRO A 204 -7.99 -45.71 -40.55
CA PRO A 204 -8.75 -45.97 -41.78
C PRO A 204 -7.83 -46.06 -42.99
N ALA A 205 -6.84 -45.16 -43.07
CA ALA A 205 -5.87 -45.15 -44.15
C ALA A 205 -4.90 -46.34 -44.08
N ALA A 206 -4.50 -46.78 -42.88
CA ALA A 206 -3.66 -47.96 -42.68
C ALA A 206 -4.40 -49.24 -43.02
N LEU A 207 -5.68 -49.38 -42.66
CA LEU A 207 -6.54 -50.51 -43.01
C LEU A 207 -6.80 -50.58 -44.52
N ALA A 208 -7.03 -49.43 -45.18
CA ALA A 208 -7.20 -49.37 -46.63
C ALA A 208 -5.92 -49.79 -47.38
N ARG A 209 -4.73 -49.43 -46.86
CA ARG A 209 -3.44 -49.79 -47.46
C ARG A 209 -3.02 -51.23 -47.19
N THR A 210 -3.27 -51.75 -45.98
CA THR A 210 -2.89 -53.13 -45.62
C THR A 210 -3.57 -54.18 -46.50
N GLY A 211 -4.80 -53.95 -46.95
CA GLY A 211 -5.45 -54.81 -47.92
C GLY A 211 -4.70 -54.88 -49.27
N ALA A 212 -4.15 -53.75 -49.73
CA ALA A 212 -3.36 -53.67 -50.95
C ALA A 212 -1.94 -54.27 -50.77
N ASP A 213 -1.29 -53.99 -49.63
CA ASP A 213 0.06 -54.48 -49.33
C ASP A 213 0.08 -56.01 -49.11
N LEU A 214 -0.96 -56.58 -48.50
CA LEU A 214 -1.15 -58.04 -48.37
C LEU A 214 -1.35 -58.71 -49.74
N ALA A 215 -2.09 -58.08 -50.65
CA ALA A 215 -2.28 -58.58 -52.00
C ALA A 215 -1.00 -58.52 -52.85
N ALA A 216 -0.11 -57.56 -52.56
CA ALA A 216 1.16 -57.36 -53.26
C ALA A 216 2.36 -58.11 -52.64
N ALA A 217 2.18 -58.80 -51.51
CA ALA A 217 3.24 -59.46 -50.75
C ALA A 217 4.45 -58.56 -50.41
N GLU A 218 4.24 -57.24 -50.29
CA GLU A 218 5.29 -56.30 -49.93
C GLU A 218 5.40 -56.18 -48.40
N HIS A 219 6.56 -56.54 -47.84
CA HIS A 219 6.86 -56.28 -46.42
C HIS A 219 7.67 -54.99 -46.29
N ARG A 220 6.99 -53.88 -45.98
CA ARG A 220 7.68 -52.61 -45.67
C ARG A 220 8.04 -52.53 -44.19
N PRO A 221 9.30 -52.21 -43.84
CA PRO A 221 9.69 -52.00 -42.46
C PRO A 221 8.92 -50.81 -41.87
N ALA A 222 8.54 -50.92 -40.60
CA ALA A 222 7.91 -49.82 -39.88
C ALA A 222 8.78 -48.56 -39.97
N ALA A 223 8.18 -47.44 -40.36
CA ALA A 223 8.87 -46.16 -40.40
C ALA A 223 9.45 -45.89 -39.00
N ARG A 224 10.78 -45.83 -38.90
CA ARG A 224 11.45 -45.42 -37.68
C ARG A 224 10.98 -44.00 -37.36
N THR A 225 10.44 -43.78 -36.18
CA THR A 225 10.16 -42.42 -35.70
C THR A 225 11.46 -41.62 -35.80
N ALA A 226 11.45 -40.58 -36.63
CA ALA A 226 12.58 -39.68 -36.76
C ALA A 226 13.00 -39.22 -35.36
N ALA A 227 14.30 -39.26 -35.07
CA ALA A 227 14.81 -38.71 -33.83
C ALA A 227 14.38 -37.25 -33.74
N ALA A 228 13.75 -36.87 -32.62
CA ALA A 228 13.38 -35.49 -32.39
C ALA A 228 14.64 -34.62 -32.51
N LEU A 229 14.59 -33.61 -33.38
CA LEU A 229 15.68 -32.65 -33.50
C LEU A 229 15.87 -31.98 -32.12
N PRO A 230 17.12 -31.80 -31.65
CA PRO A 230 17.38 -31.08 -30.43
C PRO A 230 16.85 -29.64 -30.58
N LEU A 231 15.96 -29.23 -29.68
CA LEU A 231 15.45 -27.86 -29.64
C LEU A 231 16.57 -26.93 -29.17
N ALA A 232 16.96 -25.96 -29.99
CA ALA A 232 17.92 -24.94 -29.60
C ALA A 232 17.23 -23.87 -28.73
N ALA A 233 17.96 -23.31 -27.76
CA ALA A 233 17.44 -22.23 -26.90
C ALA A 233 17.04 -20.98 -27.71
N GLY A 234 17.72 -20.71 -28.83
CA GLY A 234 17.40 -19.60 -29.73
C GLY A 234 16.03 -19.74 -30.41
N ASP A 235 15.67 -20.94 -30.85
CA ASP A 235 14.37 -21.21 -31.48
C ASP A 235 13.22 -20.95 -30.52
N LEU A 236 13.44 -21.27 -29.24
CA LEU A 236 12.46 -21.09 -28.20
C LEU A 236 12.25 -19.63 -27.82
N ARG A 237 13.34 -18.85 -27.73
CA ARG A 237 13.28 -17.41 -27.52
C ARG A 237 12.56 -16.70 -28.67
N ALA A 238 12.82 -17.13 -29.90
CA ALA A 238 12.11 -16.62 -31.07
C ALA A 238 10.60 -16.88 -30.98
N GLN A 239 10.17 -18.04 -30.46
CA GLN A 239 8.75 -18.30 -30.20
C GLN A 239 8.17 -17.42 -29.10
N LEU A 240 8.90 -17.21 -28.00
CA LEU A 240 8.47 -16.34 -26.89
C LEU A 240 8.40 -14.85 -27.26
N ALA A 241 9.06 -14.43 -28.34
CA ALA A 241 8.93 -13.07 -28.86
C ALA A 241 7.50 -12.76 -29.35
N SER A 242 6.74 -13.78 -29.77
CA SER A 242 5.34 -13.63 -30.18
C SER A 242 4.41 -13.40 -28.99
N GLU A 243 3.67 -12.29 -28.98
CA GLU A 243 2.66 -12.02 -27.93
C GLU A 243 1.59 -13.10 -27.89
N ARG A 244 1.11 -13.55 -29.05
CA ARG A 244 0.12 -14.63 -29.16
C ARG A 244 0.60 -15.91 -28.46
N VAL A 245 1.89 -16.24 -28.61
CA VAL A 245 2.49 -17.40 -27.93
C VAL A 245 2.53 -17.17 -26.42
N ARG A 246 2.96 -15.99 -25.96
CA ARG A 246 2.98 -15.64 -24.52
C ARG A 246 1.59 -15.73 -23.91
N GLU A 247 0.56 -15.20 -24.56
CA GLU A 247 -0.84 -15.31 -24.12
C GLU A 247 -1.30 -16.77 -23.98
N VAL A 248 -1.01 -17.62 -24.98
CA VAL A 248 -1.38 -19.05 -24.92
C VAL A 248 -0.65 -19.75 -23.79
N LEU A 249 0.64 -19.45 -23.60
CA LEU A 249 1.41 -20.04 -22.52
C LEU A 249 0.87 -19.62 -21.15
N ARG A 250 0.61 -18.31 -20.95
CA ARG A 250 -0.03 -17.77 -19.74
C ARG A 250 -1.34 -18.51 -19.44
N GLU A 251 -2.25 -18.58 -20.42
CA GLU A 251 -3.53 -19.29 -20.31
C GLU A 251 -3.34 -20.79 -19.99
N SER A 252 -2.36 -21.45 -20.62
CA SER A 252 -2.11 -22.88 -20.40
C SER A 252 -1.50 -23.20 -19.03
N THR A 253 -0.85 -22.23 -18.40
CA THR A 253 -0.19 -22.37 -17.09
C THR A 253 -0.92 -21.64 -15.98
N ASP A 254 -2.11 -21.09 -16.26
CA ASP A 254 -2.83 -20.19 -15.35
C ASP A 254 -3.04 -20.78 -13.94
N PRO A 255 -3.45 -22.06 -13.77
CA PRO A 255 -3.66 -22.65 -12.44
C PRO A 255 -2.38 -22.71 -11.58
N GLU A 256 -1.22 -22.91 -12.19
CA GLU A 256 0.05 -22.90 -11.48
C GLU A 256 0.64 -21.48 -11.35
N ARG A 257 0.29 -20.58 -12.27
CA ARG A 257 0.78 -19.20 -12.35
C ARG A 257 0.08 -18.26 -11.37
N GLU A 258 -1.24 -18.36 -11.24
CA GLU A 258 -2.05 -17.47 -10.38
C GLU A 258 -1.51 -17.41 -8.95
N PRO A 259 -1.21 -18.53 -8.26
CA PRO A 259 -0.66 -18.47 -6.90
C PRO A 259 0.74 -17.86 -6.79
N VAL A 260 1.50 -17.80 -7.89
CA VAL A 260 2.80 -17.11 -7.97
C VAL A 260 2.57 -15.61 -8.16
N GLN A 261 1.62 -15.23 -9.02
CA GLN A 261 1.27 -13.82 -9.25
C GLN A 261 0.65 -13.17 -8.02
N ASP A 262 -0.20 -13.88 -7.27
CA ASP A 262 -0.78 -13.37 -6.02
C ASP A 262 0.32 -12.97 -5.02
N TRP A 263 1.31 -13.85 -4.84
CA TRP A 263 2.45 -13.59 -3.97
C TRP A 263 3.30 -12.41 -4.47
N LEU A 264 3.54 -12.32 -5.78
CA LEU A 264 4.27 -11.18 -6.36
C LEU A 264 3.47 -9.88 -6.26
N ALA A 265 2.14 -9.94 -6.25
CA ALA A 265 1.28 -8.79 -6.05
C ALA A 265 1.28 -8.32 -4.58
N GLU A 266 1.38 -9.23 -3.61
CA GLU A 266 1.65 -8.87 -2.20
C GLU A 266 3.00 -8.15 -2.06
N LEU A 267 4.03 -8.63 -2.76
CA LEU A 267 5.34 -7.98 -2.82
C LEU A 267 5.27 -6.57 -3.42
N SER A 268 4.54 -6.38 -4.53
CA SER A 268 4.40 -5.08 -5.19
C SER A 268 3.61 -4.05 -4.36
N ARG A 269 2.79 -4.54 -3.43
CA ARG A 269 2.03 -3.74 -2.43
C ARG A 269 2.79 -3.52 -1.12
N LEU A 270 4.07 -3.92 -1.08
CA LEU A 270 4.99 -3.76 0.05
C LEU A 270 4.58 -4.51 1.34
N GLU A 271 3.61 -5.43 1.25
CA GLU A 271 3.00 -6.09 2.43
C GLU A 271 3.99 -6.92 3.23
N MET A 272 5.00 -7.45 2.54
CA MET A 272 6.03 -8.34 3.10
C MET A 272 7.41 -7.69 3.23
N ILE A 273 7.53 -6.39 2.92
CA ILE A 273 8.80 -5.68 2.95
C ILE A 273 9.16 -5.34 4.41
N PRO A 274 10.35 -5.72 4.90
CA PRO A 274 10.78 -5.33 6.24
C PRO A 274 10.89 -3.81 6.39
N PHE A 275 10.55 -3.30 7.57
CA PHE A 275 10.49 -1.86 7.83
C PHE A 275 11.81 -1.12 7.53
N ASP A 276 12.97 -1.71 7.85
CA ASP A 276 14.29 -1.13 7.60
C ASP A 276 14.60 -0.94 6.10
N HIS A 277 13.91 -1.66 5.22
CA HIS A 277 14.02 -1.44 3.78
C HIS A 277 13.17 -0.26 3.30
N LEU A 278 12.10 0.09 4.03
CA LEU A 278 11.23 1.24 3.76
C LEU A 278 11.80 2.52 4.35
N VAL A 279 12.27 2.44 5.60
CA VAL A 279 12.82 3.55 6.39
C VAL A 279 14.21 3.14 6.90
N PRO A 280 15.26 3.32 6.08
CA PRO A 280 16.60 2.81 6.40
C PRO A 280 17.31 3.52 7.56
N ASP A 281 16.85 4.71 7.94
CA ASP A 281 17.36 5.42 9.12
C ASP A 281 16.18 5.91 9.97
N PRO A 282 16.17 5.63 11.28
CA PRO A 282 15.05 5.99 12.15
C PRO A 282 14.80 7.50 12.22
N ARG A 283 15.78 8.35 11.89
CA ARG A 283 15.61 9.81 11.84
C ARG A 283 14.77 10.27 10.66
N MET A 284 14.52 9.42 9.66
CA MET A 284 13.62 9.71 8.54
C MET A 284 12.15 9.66 8.97
N LEU A 285 11.80 8.86 9.99
CA LEU A 285 10.46 8.75 10.56
C LEU A 285 10.52 8.77 12.10
N PRO A 286 10.80 9.94 12.70
CA PRO A 286 10.81 10.10 14.16
C PRO A 286 9.40 9.89 14.76
N PRO A 287 9.28 9.67 16.08
CA PRO A 287 7.98 9.65 16.76
C PRO A 287 7.20 10.94 16.50
N GLU A 288 5.86 10.84 16.46
CA GLU A 288 4.94 11.93 16.14
C GLU A 288 5.28 12.65 14.83
N SER A 289 5.36 11.88 13.74
CA SER A 289 5.65 12.43 12.42
C SER A 289 4.85 11.81 11.29
N ILE A 290 4.63 12.60 10.24
CA ILE A 290 4.02 12.20 8.98
C ILE A 290 5.00 12.44 7.83
N ARG A 291 5.08 11.48 6.90
CA ARG A 291 5.98 11.52 5.74
C ARG A 291 5.25 11.14 4.46
N PHE A 292 5.37 11.97 3.44
CA PHE A 292 4.94 11.70 2.08
C PHE A 292 6.10 11.12 1.26
N ALA A 293 5.80 10.13 0.43
CA ALA A 293 6.77 9.50 -0.46
C ALA A 293 6.15 9.13 -1.80
N HIS A 294 6.97 9.03 -2.84
CA HIS A 294 6.66 8.40 -4.11
C HIS A 294 7.13 6.94 -4.08
N LEU A 295 6.44 6.06 -4.80
CA LEU A 295 6.92 4.70 -4.99
C LEU A 295 7.87 4.61 -6.18
N ASP A 296 8.93 3.82 -6.02
CA ASP A 296 9.87 3.47 -7.07
C ASP A 296 9.47 2.15 -7.74
N ALA A 297 8.88 2.25 -8.93
CA ALA A 297 8.45 1.09 -9.72
C ALA A 297 9.63 0.20 -10.13
N GLU A 298 10.81 0.77 -10.38
CA GLU A 298 12.00 0.00 -10.74
C GLU A 298 12.55 -0.77 -9.55
N TRP A 299 12.39 -0.25 -8.33
CA TRP A 299 12.75 -0.97 -7.11
C TRP A 299 11.87 -2.21 -6.95
N ILE A 300 10.57 -2.06 -7.16
CA ILE A 300 9.60 -3.17 -7.09
C ILE A 300 9.89 -4.20 -8.19
N ARG A 301 10.15 -3.74 -9.42
CA ARG A 301 10.55 -4.62 -10.53
C ARG A 301 11.80 -5.42 -10.18
N ALA A 302 12.82 -4.77 -9.62
CA ALA A 302 14.05 -5.45 -9.20
C ALA A 302 13.79 -6.49 -8.09
N ALA A 303 12.89 -6.20 -7.13
CA ALA A 303 12.48 -7.16 -6.12
C ALA A 303 11.72 -8.36 -6.72
N VAL A 304 10.83 -8.14 -7.68
CA VAL A 304 10.13 -9.21 -8.42
C VAL A 304 11.11 -10.09 -9.19
N ASP A 305 12.06 -9.50 -9.92
CA ASP A 305 13.12 -10.23 -10.62
C ASP A 305 13.95 -11.09 -9.64
N GLY A 306 14.27 -10.53 -8.47
CA GLY A 306 14.95 -11.25 -7.38
C GLY A 306 14.16 -12.45 -6.86
N ALA A 307 12.86 -12.28 -6.63
CA ALA A 307 11.99 -13.37 -6.17
C ALA A 307 11.92 -14.51 -7.21
N LEU A 308 11.79 -14.15 -8.48
CA LEU A 308 11.78 -15.10 -9.60
C LEU A 308 13.16 -15.72 -9.90
N SER A 309 14.24 -15.16 -9.37
CA SER A 309 15.61 -15.68 -9.54
C SER A 309 15.87 -16.98 -8.77
N VAL A 310 15.04 -17.30 -7.76
CA VAL A 310 15.24 -18.48 -6.90
C VAL A 310 15.12 -19.77 -7.69
N GLY A 311 16.15 -20.63 -7.66
CA GLY A 311 16.09 -21.97 -8.27
C GLY A 311 16.06 -21.98 -9.80
N VAL A 312 16.54 -20.92 -10.45
CA VAL A 312 16.78 -20.86 -11.90
C VAL A 312 17.99 -21.75 -12.23
N GLY A 313 17.77 -22.80 -13.03
CA GLY A 313 18.84 -23.72 -13.43
C GLY A 313 19.35 -23.50 -14.86
N HIS A 314 18.51 -22.90 -15.72
CA HIS A 314 18.80 -22.67 -17.13
C HIS A 314 18.27 -21.32 -17.59
N ALA A 315 18.89 -20.72 -18.61
CA ALA A 315 18.45 -19.46 -19.20
C ALA A 315 16.98 -19.50 -19.69
N LEU A 316 16.53 -20.68 -20.13
CA LEU A 316 15.12 -20.91 -20.45
C LEU A 316 14.19 -20.67 -19.26
N ASP A 317 14.57 -21.10 -18.06
CA ASP A 317 13.71 -20.94 -16.88
C ASP A 317 13.50 -19.46 -16.57
N ALA A 318 14.56 -18.67 -16.75
CA ALA A 318 14.50 -17.23 -16.58
C ALA A 318 13.59 -16.56 -17.64
N ASP A 319 13.66 -17.03 -18.90
CA ASP A 319 12.75 -16.56 -19.96
C ASP A 319 11.28 -16.91 -19.68
N LEU A 320 11.00 -18.11 -19.13
CA LEU A 320 9.65 -18.55 -18.78
C LEU A 320 9.08 -17.86 -17.54
N ASN A 321 9.92 -17.50 -16.57
CA ASN A 321 9.49 -16.78 -15.37
C ASN A 321 8.84 -15.43 -15.73
N GLN A 322 9.21 -14.82 -16.85
CA GLN A 322 8.58 -13.59 -17.33
C GLN A 322 7.08 -13.73 -17.63
N LEU A 323 6.58 -14.95 -17.87
CA LEU A 323 5.14 -15.19 -18.00
C LEU A 323 4.37 -14.93 -16.68
N ALA A 324 5.06 -14.99 -15.54
CA ALA A 324 4.54 -14.74 -14.20
C ALA A 324 4.99 -13.39 -13.59
N ALA A 325 5.89 -12.65 -14.25
CA ALA A 325 6.46 -11.40 -13.73
C ALA A 325 5.49 -10.21 -13.78
N GLU A 326 4.36 -10.35 -14.48
CA GLU A 326 3.29 -9.35 -14.50
C GLU A 326 2.66 -9.21 -13.12
N VAL A 327 2.94 -8.07 -12.49
CA VAL A 327 2.35 -7.62 -11.23
C VAL A 327 1.46 -6.40 -11.49
N PRO A 328 0.47 -6.13 -10.61
CA PRO A 328 -0.29 -4.89 -10.67
C PRO A 328 0.66 -3.68 -10.66
N ALA A 329 0.28 -2.62 -11.38
CA ALA A 329 1.03 -1.38 -11.37
C ALA A 329 1.21 -0.90 -9.91
N PRO A 330 2.44 -0.55 -9.50
CA PRO A 330 2.67 -0.13 -8.14
C PRO A 330 1.89 1.16 -7.85
N PRO A 331 1.40 1.35 -6.61
CA PRO A 331 0.79 2.61 -6.19
C PRO A 331 1.70 3.81 -6.51
N ALA A 332 1.13 4.99 -6.73
CA ALA A 332 1.93 6.15 -7.13
C ALA A 332 2.63 6.84 -5.94
N CYS A 333 1.98 6.88 -4.78
CA CYS A 333 2.56 7.51 -3.59
C CYS A 333 2.13 6.81 -2.30
N ALA A 334 2.81 7.19 -1.22
CA ALA A 334 2.55 6.69 0.12
C ALA A 334 2.51 7.82 1.14
N VAL A 335 1.75 7.59 2.22
CA VAL A 335 1.79 8.36 3.46
C VAL A 335 2.21 7.42 4.59
N LEU A 336 3.28 7.78 5.29
CA LEU A 336 3.76 7.09 6.48
C LEU A 336 3.47 7.95 7.69
N ILE A 337 2.84 7.37 8.70
CA ILE A 337 2.53 8.03 9.96
C ILE A 337 3.17 7.21 11.05
N ARG A 338 3.96 7.85 11.92
CA ARG A 338 4.41 7.27 13.17
C ARG A 338 3.89 8.10 14.32
N SER A 339 2.94 7.58 15.08
CA SER A 339 2.26 8.32 16.13
C SER A 339 1.50 7.43 17.10
N GLU A 340 1.40 7.87 18.34
CA GLU A 340 0.46 7.33 19.34
C GLU A 340 -1.02 7.50 18.94
N LEU A 341 -1.32 8.35 17.96
CA LEU A 341 -2.65 8.48 17.36
C LEU A 341 -3.17 7.16 16.81
N ILE A 342 -2.29 6.33 16.25
CA ILE A 342 -2.66 5.08 15.58
C ILE A 342 -3.30 4.07 16.56
N PRO A 343 -2.65 3.72 17.69
CA PRO A 343 -3.25 2.81 18.67
C PRO A 343 -4.35 3.47 19.52
N ASN A 344 -4.24 4.77 19.82
CA ASN A 344 -5.15 5.44 20.76
C ASN A 344 -6.44 5.97 20.10
N TRP A 345 -6.40 6.31 18.81
CA TRP A 345 -7.57 6.69 18.00
C TRP A 345 -7.70 5.81 16.75
N PRO A 346 -8.04 4.51 16.91
CA PRO A 346 -8.08 3.56 15.79
C PRO A 346 -9.15 3.89 14.74
N ARG A 347 -10.14 4.71 15.12
CA ARG A 347 -11.22 5.19 14.22
C ARG A 347 -10.96 6.59 13.65
N THR A 348 -9.73 7.11 13.74
CA THR A 348 -9.36 8.37 13.07
C THR A 348 -9.77 8.33 11.60
N ILE A 349 -10.48 9.36 11.16
CA ILE A 349 -10.85 9.55 9.77
C ILE A 349 -9.63 10.10 9.04
N MET A 350 -9.23 9.40 7.99
CA MET A 350 -8.07 9.75 7.17
C MET A 350 -8.55 10.02 5.75
N THR A 351 -8.40 11.23 5.27
CA THR A 351 -8.89 11.63 3.94
C THR A 351 -7.73 12.15 3.12
N ALA A 352 -7.49 11.56 1.95
CA ALA A 352 -6.49 12.07 1.01
C ALA A 352 -7.17 12.77 -0.18
N LEU A 353 -6.56 13.84 -0.66
CA LEU A 353 -7.10 14.69 -1.72
C LEU A 353 -6.08 14.83 -2.85
N ALA A 354 -6.54 14.72 -4.10
CA ALA A 354 -5.80 15.11 -5.29
C ALA A 354 -6.61 16.19 -6.04
N GLY A 355 -6.22 17.45 -5.90
CA GLY A 355 -7.06 18.60 -6.19
C GLY A 355 -8.29 18.61 -5.30
N GLU A 356 -9.47 18.51 -5.91
CA GLU A 356 -10.76 18.41 -5.20
C GLU A 356 -11.25 16.95 -5.06
N ASP A 357 -10.58 15.99 -5.71
CA ASP A 357 -10.98 14.59 -5.69
C ASP A 357 -10.52 13.89 -4.41
N VAL A 358 -11.42 13.18 -3.73
CA VAL A 358 -11.05 12.25 -2.65
C VAL A 358 -10.40 11.00 -3.26
N VAL A 359 -9.23 10.63 -2.75
CA VAL A 359 -8.48 9.46 -3.19
C VAL A 359 -8.42 8.42 -2.06
N GLU A 360 -9.04 7.28 -2.28
CA GLU A 360 -8.99 6.16 -1.33
C GLU A 360 -7.63 5.43 -1.40
N PRO A 361 -7.08 4.98 -0.26
CA PRO A 361 -5.87 4.17 -0.26
C PRO A 361 -6.16 2.78 -0.85
N VAL A 362 -5.26 2.29 -1.70
CA VAL A 362 -5.30 0.92 -2.23
C VAL A 362 -4.96 -0.08 -1.12
N HIS A 363 -4.02 0.28 -0.24
CA HIS A 363 -3.60 -0.56 0.86
C HIS A 363 -3.29 0.24 2.12
N ARG A 364 -3.56 -0.40 3.27
CA ARG A 364 -3.28 0.08 4.62
C ARG A 364 -2.49 -0.99 5.37
N LEU A 365 -1.27 -0.66 5.79
CA LEU A 365 -0.34 -1.58 6.45
C LEU A 365 0.11 -1.01 7.80
N HIS A 366 0.16 -1.85 8.83
CA HIS A 366 0.68 -1.47 10.15
C HIS A 366 2.05 -2.11 10.36
N TYR A 367 3.03 -1.32 10.80
CA TYR A 367 4.34 -1.80 11.20
C TYR A 367 4.49 -1.58 12.70
N GLY A 368 4.44 -2.65 13.49
CA GLY A 368 4.35 -2.51 14.95
C GLY A 368 3.00 -1.92 15.38
N SER A 369 3.01 -1.16 16.50
CA SER A 369 1.78 -0.59 17.09
C SER A 369 1.54 0.87 16.69
N ASP A 370 2.58 1.62 16.37
CA ASP A 370 2.58 3.07 16.21
C ASP A 370 2.90 3.54 14.79
N VAL A 371 3.15 2.64 13.83
CA VAL A 371 3.45 3.01 12.43
C VAL A 371 2.37 2.52 11.48
N LEU A 372 1.89 3.44 10.64
CA LEU A 372 0.91 3.20 9.59
C LEU A 372 1.47 3.61 8.23
N LEU A 373 1.34 2.74 7.23
CA LEU A 373 1.63 3.00 5.83
C LEU A 373 0.32 2.96 5.03
N LEU A 374 0.04 4.02 4.29
CA LEU A 374 -1.07 4.14 3.36
C LEU A 374 -0.53 4.27 1.94
N LEU A 375 -1.01 3.44 1.01
CA LEU A 375 -0.59 3.47 -0.39
C LEU A 375 -1.73 3.98 -1.27
N PHE A 376 -1.46 4.94 -2.15
CA PHE A 376 -2.46 5.58 -3.00
C PHE A 376 -2.20 5.34 -4.49
N PRO A 377 -3.25 5.16 -5.31
CA PRO A 377 -3.12 4.82 -6.72
C PRO A 377 -2.62 6.00 -7.58
N ARG A 378 -2.75 7.23 -7.09
CA ARG A 378 -2.28 8.47 -7.70
C ARG A 378 -1.64 9.36 -6.64
N VAL A 379 -0.80 10.29 -7.08
CA VAL A 379 -0.17 11.30 -6.21
C VAL A 379 -1.27 12.17 -5.60
N ILE A 380 -1.23 12.31 -4.26
CA ILE A 380 -2.12 13.17 -3.48
C ILE A 380 -1.42 14.51 -3.17
N ASP A 381 -2.22 15.57 -3.05
CA ASP A 381 -1.79 16.95 -2.76
C ASP A 381 -1.98 17.30 -1.28
N ALA A 382 -3.02 16.75 -0.65
CA ALA A 382 -3.30 16.97 0.76
C ALA A 382 -3.79 15.70 1.47
N PHE A 383 -3.58 15.66 2.77
CA PHE A 383 -3.99 14.57 3.64
C PHE A 383 -4.56 15.16 4.93
N ALA A 384 -5.76 14.75 5.31
CA ALA A 384 -6.46 15.22 6.49
C ALA A 384 -6.62 14.09 7.51
N LEU A 385 -6.35 14.42 8.78
CA LEU A 385 -6.69 13.60 9.93
C LEU A 385 -7.83 14.27 10.68
N ALA A 386 -8.90 13.53 10.95
CA ALA A 386 -10.03 14.02 11.72
C ALA A 386 -10.44 13.04 12.83
N GLU A 387 -10.78 13.61 13.98
CA GLU A 387 -11.29 12.86 15.11
C GLU A 387 -12.61 12.15 14.75
N PRO A 388 -12.80 10.87 15.11
CA PRO A 388 -14.04 10.17 14.81
C PRO A 388 -15.23 10.83 15.51
N PRO A 389 -16.33 11.16 14.79
CA PRO A 389 -17.52 11.72 15.41
C PRO A 389 -18.24 10.61 16.21
N GLN A 390 -18.11 10.62 17.53
CA GLN A 390 -18.80 9.65 18.41
C GLN A 390 -20.06 10.22 19.08
N GLY A 391 -20.29 11.53 18.96
CA GLY A 391 -21.46 12.22 19.48
C GLY A 391 -21.29 13.74 19.46
N LEU A 392 -22.36 14.46 19.75
CA LEU A 392 -22.29 15.89 20.07
C LEU A 392 -21.77 16.03 21.50
N HIS A 393 -20.54 16.51 21.62
CA HIS A 393 -19.97 16.87 22.92
C HIS A 393 -20.27 18.34 23.20
N PHE A 394 -20.68 18.64 24.43
CA PHE A 394 -20.73 20.02 24.93
C PHE A 394 -19.66 20.19 25.97
N GLY A 395 -18.89 21.26 25.88
CA GLY A 395 -17.83 21.48 26.84
C GLY A 395 -16.79 22.49 26.38
N ILE A 396 -15.77 22.59 27.21
CA ILE A 396 -14.62 23.47 27.03
C ILE A 396 -13.54 22.63 26.33
N SER A 397 -12.84 23.23 25.38
CA SER A 397 -11.67 22.63 24.73
C SER A 397 -10.51 22.49 25.71
N ASP A 398 -9.50 21.70 25.34
CA ASP A 398 -8.42 21.30 26.25
C ASP A 398 -7.51 22.50 26.60
N ASN A 399 -7.51 23.54 25.78
CA ASN A 399 -6.89 24.85 26.03
C ASN A 399 -7.68 25.74 27.03
N GLY A 400 -8.81 25.26 27.56
CA GLY A 400 -9.62 25.98 28.53
C GLY A 400 -10.55 27.04 27.93
N THR A 401 -10.70 27.09 26.59
CA THR A 401 -11.60 27.99 25.86
C THR A 401 -12.66 27.19 25.07
N ILE A 402 -13.61 27.88 24.44
CA ILE A 402 -14.49 27.33 23.40
C ILE A 402 -14.26 28.08 22.10
N GLU A 403 -14.38 27.38 20.99
CA GLU A 403 -14.37 28.03 19.67
C GLU A 403 -15.77 28.56 19.36
N LEU A 404 -15.90 29.88 19.29
CA LEU A 404 -17.14 30.57 18.95
C LEU A 404 -17.57 30.22 17.52
N ARG A 405 -18.88 30.12 17.31
CA ARG A 405 -19.49 29.79 16.02
C ARG A 405 -20.44 30.86 15.56
N ARG A 406 -20.36 31.23 14.29
CA ARG A 406 -21.27 32.21 13.67
C ARG A 406 -22.72 31.81 13.87
N LEU A 407 -23.52 32.78 14.32
CA LEU A 407 -24.96 32.62 14.55
C LEU A 407 -25.83 33.06 13.35
N THR A 408 -25.23 33.73 12.36
CA THR A 408 -25.91 34.24 11.16
C THR A 408 -25.04 34.06 9.92
N GLY A 409 -25.67 33.98 8.74
CA GLY A 409 -24.97 33.70 7.48
C GLY A 409 -24.52 32.25 7.40
N ASP A 410 -23.21 32.04 7.43
CA ASP A 410 -22.59 30.71 7.39
C ASP A 410 -22.60 30.08 8.80
N ILE A 411 -23.79 29.67 9.23
CA ILE A 411 -24.06 29.24 10.60
C ILE A 411 -23.19 28.04 10.97
N GLY A 412 -22.51 28.13 12.12
CA GLY A 412 -21.65 27.05 12.63
C GLY A 412 -20.17 27.17 12.26
N HIS A 413 -19.81 28.08 11.34
CA HIS A 413 -18.40 28.34 11.04
C HIS A 413 -17.66 28.98 12.23
N PRO A 414 -16.40 28.62 12.47
CA PRO A 414 -15.61 29.13 13.57
C PRO A 414 -15.32 30.63 13.44
N MET A 415 -15.28 31.33 14.57
CA MET A 415 -15.18 32.80 14.67
C MET A 415 -14.08 33.27 15.63
N GLY A 416 -13.37 32.37 16.31
CA GLY A 416 -12.33 32.66 17.30
C GLY A 416 -12.62 31.99 18.65
N ASP A 417 -11.72 32.15 19.62
CA ASP A 417 -11.82 31.50 20.93
C ASP A 417 -12.42 32.41 22.01
N PHE A 418 -13.15 31.82 22.95
CA PHE A 418 -13.72 32.50 24.11
C PHE A 418 -13.52 31.67 25.38
N PRO A 419 -13.21 32.26 26.55
CA PRO A 419 -12.77 33.65 26.76
C PRO A 419 -11.28 33.84 26.41
N GLU A 420 -10.89 35.00 25.89
CA GLU A 420 -9.54 35.26 25.38
C GLU A 420 -8.42 35.25 26.46
N GLU A 421 -8.71 35.61 27.71
CA GLU A 421 -7.64 35.86 28.72
C GLU A 421 -7.69 35.02 30.02
N TYR A 422 -8.78 34.27 30.32
CA TYR A 422 -8.95 33.72 31.69
C TYR A 422 -9.45 32.27 31.79
N GLY A 423 -9.72 31.61 30.66
CA GLY A 423 -10.38 30.31 30.64
C GLY A 423 -11.73 30.30 31.37
N PHE A 424 -12.42 29.17 31.39
CA PHE A 424 -13.80 29.10 31.91
C PHE A 424 -13.94 29.15 33.44
N ARG A 425 -12.83 29.15 34.20
CA ARG A 425 -12.87 29.06 35.67
C ARG A 425 -13.67 30.18 36.32
N ARG A 426 -13.66 31.40 35.75
CA ARG A 426 -14.44 32.53 36.28
C ARG A 426 -15.95 32.32 36.16
N PHE A 427 -16.39 31.50 35.22
CA PHE A 427 -17.79 31.20 34.98
C PHE A 427 -18.28 29.98 35.79
N LEU A 428 -17.51 29.51 36.77
CA LEU A 428 -17.91 28.42 37.67
C LEU A 428 -18.64 28.99 38.90
N ARG A 429 -19.64 28.25 39.38
CA ARG A 429 -20.35 28.55 40.63
C ARG A 429 -19.38 28.50 41.82
N ALA A 430 -19.58 29.43 42.76
CA ALA A 430 -18.88 29.41 44.03
C ALA A 430 -19.14 28.11 44.81
N GLY A 431 -18.11 27.56 45.46
CA GLY A 431 -18.22 26.35 46.29
C GLY A 431 -17.52 25.10 45.76
N GLY A 432 -16.66 25.22 44.74
CA GLY A 432 -15.66 24.19 44.38
C GLY A 432 -16.22 22.92 43.76
N ARG A 433 -17.38 22.99 43.08
CA ARG A 433 -18.01 21.81 42.45
C ARG A 433 -17.85 21.73 40.94
N ASP A 434 -17.00 22.56 40.33
CA ASP A 434 -16.79 22.66 38.87
C ASP A 434 -18.11 22.70 38.07
N VAL A 435 -19.10 23.45 38.58
CA VAL A 435 -20.41 23.64 37.91
C VAL A 435 -20.44 24.99 37.23
N LEU A 436 -20.73 25.03 35.93
CA LEU A 436 -20.91 26.27 35.17
C LEU A 436 -22.09 27.10 35.71
N ASP A 437 -21.86 28.40 35.93
CA ASP A 437 -22.90 29.38 36.22
C ASP A 437 -23.42 30.01 34.93
N VAL A 438 -24.33 29.30 34.26
CA VAL A 438 -24.94 29.76 33.01
C VAL A 438 -25.74 31.06 33.21
N THR A 439 -26.34 31.24 34.38
CA THR A 439 -27.19 32.41 34.72
C THR A 439 -26.40 33.63 35.17
N GLY A 440 -25.09 33.48 35.41
CA GLY A 440 -24.20 34.57 35.76
C GLY A 440 -23.67 35.32 34.52
N ASP A 441 -22.42 35.79 34.61
CA ASP A 441 -21.81 36.63 33.57
C ASP A 441 -21.58 35.91 32.24
N LEU A 442 -21.56 34.57 32.23
CA LEU A 442 -21.27 33.77 31.04
C LEU A 442 -22.23 34.07 29.88
N LEU A 443 -23.54 34.01 30.11
CA LEU A 443 -24.53 34.24 29.04
C LEU A 443 -24.42 35.66 28.48
N THR A 444 -24.20 36.64 29.36
CA THR A 444 -24.08 38.06 29.00
C THR A 444 -22.83 38.31 28.15
N GLU A 445 -21.69 37.79 28.56
CA GLU A 445 -20.43 37.97 27.83
C GLU A 445 -20.38 37.17 26.53
N LEU A 446 -20.94 35.96 26.52
CA LEU A 446 -21.07 35.16 25.31
C LEU A 446 -22.00 35.85 24.30
N ALA A 447 -23.08 36.50 24.76
CA ALA A 447 -23.95 37.31 23.91
C ALA A 447 -23.21 38.54 23.35
N ALA A 448 -22.42 39.21 24.20
CA ALA A 448 -21.61 40.37 23.80
C ALA A 448 -20.55 40.00 22.74
N ALA A 449 -19.93 38.81 22.84
CA ALA A 449 -18.99 38.31 21.84
C ALA A 449 -19.62 38.08 20.45
N HIS A 450 -20.94 37.99 20.38
CA HIS A 450 -21.72 37.93 19.14
C HIS A 450 -22.41 39.25 18.79
N GLU A 451 -22.09 40.34 19.49
CA GLU A 451 -22.74 41.65 19.36
C GLU A 451 -24.26 41.59 19.59
N ARG A 452 -24.71 40.78 20.55
CA ARG A 452 -26.14 40.60 20.91
C ARG A 452 -26.39 40.88 22.38
N GLU A 453 -27.63 41.26 22.70
CA GLU A 453 -28.06 41.43 24.09
C GLU A 453 -28.32 40.09 24.80
N THR A 454 -28.82 39.08 24.08
CA THR A 454 -29.15 37.77 24.64
C THR A 454 -28.94 36.65 23.62
N LEU A 455 -28.71 35.43 24.11
CA LEU A 455 -28.65 34.21 23.32
C LEU A 455 -29.85 33.32 23.62
N SER A 456 -30.44 32.74 22.59
CA SER A 456 -31.44 31.68 22.78
C SER A 456 -30.77 30.39 23.28
N PRO A 457 -31.52 29.47 23.92
CA PRO A 457 -30.97 28.17 24.34
C PRO A 457 -30.29 27.39 23.20
N ALA A 458 -30.84 27.47 21.99
CA ALA A 458 -30.25 26.82 20.81
C ALA A 458 -28.92 27.47 20.39
N GLN A 459 -28.83 28.81 20.47
CA GLN A 459 -27.61 29.54 20.16
C GLN A 459 -26.52 29.29 21.20
N PHE A 460 -26.89 29.25 22.49
CA PHE A 460 -25.97 28.86 23.56
C PHE A 460 -25.44 27.44 23.38
N ALA A 461 -26.32 26.47 23.08
CA ALA A 461 -25.91 25.11 22.80
C ALA A 461 -24.92 25.03 21.62
N LEU A 462 -25.16 25.79 20.54
CA LEU A 462 -24.25 25.84 19.38
C LEU A 462 -22.84 26.34 19.77
N GLN A 463 -22.74 27.33 20.66
CA GLN A 463 -21.44 27.81 21.14
C GLN A 463 -20.73 26.76 22.01
N MET A 464 -21.49 26.07 22.87
CA MET A 464 -20.93 25.05 23.76
C MET A 464 -20.55 23.74 23.06
N THR A 465 -20.83 23.59 21.77
CA THR A 465 -20.51 22.37 21.01
C THR A 465 -18.99 22.21 20.85
N LYS A 466 -18.43 21.04 21.13
CA LYS A 466 -17.04 20.68 20.82
C LYS A 466 -17.05 19.93 19.48
N ALA A 467 -16.57 20.58 18.43
CA ALA A 467 -16.48 19.97 17.10
C ALA A 467 -15.32 18.95 17.07
N PRO A 468 -15.43 17.88 16.27
CA PRO A 468 -14.32 16.98 16.03
C PRO A 468 -13.13 17.76 15.47
N GLN A 469 -11.95 17.53 16.03
CA GLN A 469 -10.75 18.21 15.58
C GLN A 469 -10.30 17.67 14.21
N LEU A 470 -9.82 18.57 13.35
CA LEU A 470 -9.34 18.26 12.00
C LEU A 470 -8.01 18.94 11.75
N GLN A 471 -7.06 18.21 11.19
CA GLN A 471 -5.77 18.73 10.75
C GLN A 471 -5.52 18.37 9.30
N LEU A 472 -5.15 19.36 8.50
CA LEU A 472 -4.75 19.21 7.12
C LEU A 472 -3.22 19.27 7.00
N PHE A 473 -2.66 18.35 6.22
CA PHE A 473 -1.26 18.30 5.82
C PHE A 473 -1.19 18.49 4.31
N VAL A 474 -0.43 19.49 3.86
CA VAL A 474 -0.21 19.75 2.44
C VAL A 474 1.13 19.15 2.05
N ARG A 475 1.14 18.39 0.95
CA ARG A 475 2.36 17.88 0.36
C ARG A 475 3.15 19.04 -0.27
N PRO A 476 4.46 19.17 0.03
CA PRO A 476 5.29 20.24 -0.51
C PRO A 476 5.63 20.08 -1.99
#